data_AF-A0A6C8BV83-F1
#
_entry.id   AF-A0A6C8BV83-F1
#
_cell.length_a   1.000
_cell.length_b   1.000
_cell.length_c   1.000
_cell.angle_alpha   90.00
_cell.angle_beta   90.00
_cell.angle_gamma   90.00
#
_symmetry.space_group_name_H-M   'P 1'
#
loop_
_entity.id
_entity.type
_entity.pdbx_description
1 polymer ?
#
loop_
_entity_poly.entity_id
_entity_poly.type
_entity_poly.pdbx_seq_one_letter_code
_entity_poly.pdbx_strand_id
1 'polypeptide(L)'
;LVKDIKVENIDNHTLEIINKKDISAVSVNDLAEGYVTMNENRGVFYLSSRKLTDSNFYKAFKENDNKIEFGMLGANGSSYAITLKNSLLTQTHRSILDALFLYIKKNVDTSVIKKYQENFWDMEVRLEPYKFLKQYLNKAPSNYSWLKQKFTEISRFAYDLAFTQNIEDKDKDKKTITQRDKGILMFDSVERITKENGVIVSVFVLTVRREYIKRLETESTLSYDDDLSKILIDLNSLVAQDLIRFLTSFPDKKILSYSEFCEIKAYRLYKESSIISKQKKEIAKLKDKLIEFGINVYGKGIEFANYDDEFFYNKYKNENDLFFIYQSNNRVKRYIKRGDPMNRLNTKSNKFILQKSLFE
;
A
#
# COMPACT_ATOMS: atom_id res chain seq x y z
N LEU A 1 -16.51 -43.74 0.54
CA LEU A 1 -17.29 -42.78 -0.28
C LEU A 1 -17.10 -41.38 0.29
N VAL A 2 -16.01 -40.70 -0.06
CA VAL A 2 -15.81 -39.28 0.28
C VAL A 2 -15.51 -38.57 -1.02
N LYS A 3 -16.40 -37.62 -1.34
CA LYS A 3 -16.54 -36.91 -2.61
C LYS A 3 -15.27 -36.14 -2.97
N ASP A 4 -14.85 -36.30 -4.23
CA ASP A 4 -14.02 -35.34 -4.95
C ASP A 4 -14.64 -33.94 -4.86
N ILE A 5 -13.96 -33.02 -4.17
CA ILE A 5 -14.23 -31.59 -4.29
C ILE A 5 -13.30 -31.08 -5.40
N LYS A 6 -13.86 -30.97 -6.61
CA LYS A 6 -13.23 -30.25 -7.73
C LYS A 6 -13.01 -28.80 -7.30
N VAL A 7 -11.75 -28.40 -7.15
CA VAL A 7 -11.35 -27.01 -6.99
C VAL A 7 -11.46 -26.36 -8.37
N GLU A 8 -12.47 -25.51 -8.57
CA GLU A 8 -12.60 -24.75 -9.81
C GLU A 8 -11.53 -23.65 -9.89
N ASN A 9 -10.53 -23.97 -10.71
CA ASN A 9 -9.69 -23.13 -11.56
C ASN A 9 -8.80 -22.07 -10.90
N ILE A 10 -7.67 -22.54 -10.36
CA ILE A 10 -6.37 -21.89 -10.64
C ILE A 10 -6.20 -21.94 -12.16
N ASP A 11 -5.82 -20.84 -12.81
CA ASP A 11 -5.67 -20.86 -14.26
C ASP A 11 -4.54 -21.84 -14.66
N ASN A 12 -4.73 -22.51 -15.80
CA ASN A 12 -3.82 -23.55 -16.25
C ASN A 12 -2.39 -23.04 -16.50
N HIS A 13 -2.18 -21.74 -16.72
CA HIS A 13 -0.85 -21.16 -16.93
C HIS A 13 -0.09 -21.05 -15.60
N THR A 14 -0.75 -20.60 -14.54
CA THR A 14 -0.22 -20.56 -13.17
C THR A 14 0.04 -21.99 -12.67
N LEU A 15 -0.89 -22.93 -12.90
CA LEU A 15 -0.67 -24.36 -12.63
C LEU A 15 0.49 -24.94 -13.43
N GLU A 16 0.66 -24.58 -14.71
CA GLU A 16 1.79 -25.03 -15.52
C GLU A 16 3.13 -24.46 -15.04
N ILE A 17 3.19 -23.18 -14.65
CA ILE A 17 4.41 -22.58 -14.08
C ILE A 17 4.79 -23.25 -12.76
N ILE A 18 3.79 -23.52 -11.91
CA ILE A 18 3.94 -24.20 -10.61
C ILE A 18 4.33 -25.68 -10.78
N ASN A 19 3.82 -26.36 -11.82
CA ASN A 19 4.04 -27.79 -12.05
C ASN A 19 5.25 -28.11 -12.94
N LYS A 20 5.78 -27.17 -13.74
CA LYS A 20 6.85 -27.46 -14.73
C LYS A 20 8.24 -26.90 -14.44
N LYS A 21 8.46 -26.05 -13.42
CA LYS A 21 9.78 -25.45 -13.22
C LYS A 21 10.25 -25.49 -11.77
N ASP A 22 11.51 -25.84 -11.60
CA ASP A 22 12.26 -25.59 -10.37
C ASP A 22 12.07 -24.12 -10.00
N ILE A 23 11.37 -23.86 -8.89
CA ILE A 23 10.98 -22.51 -8.49
C ILE A 23 12.19 -21.59 -8.31
N SER A 24 13.40 -22.16 -8.16
CA SER A 24 14.69 -21.46 -8.13
C SER A 24 14.93 -20.54 -9.35
N ALA A 25 14.29 -20.83 -10.49
CA ALA A 25 14.42 -20.08 -11.73
C ALA A 25 13.31 -19.03 -11.96
N VAL A 26 12.36 -18.89 -11.03
CA VAL A 26 11.19 -18.00 -11.18
C VAL A 26 11.20 -16.91 -10.10
N SER A 27 10.98 -15.65 -10.49
CA SER A 27 10.90 -14.55 -9.53
C SER A 27 9.66 -14.70 -8.65
N VAL A 28 9.80 -14.46 -7.34
CA VAL A 28 8.66 -14.47 -6.40
C VAL A 28 7.61 -13.43 -6.78
N ASN A 29 8.01 -12.34 -7.46
CA ASN A 29 7.07 -11.35 -7.98
C ASN A 29 6.18 -11.92 -9.10
N ASP A 30 6.67 -12.87 -9.89
CA ASP A 30 5.95 -13.47 -11.02
C ASP A 30 5.05 -14.62 -10.55
N LEU A 31 5.43 -15.32 -9.47
CA LEU A 31 4.65 -16.38 -8.83
C LEU A 31 3.46 -15.87 -8.00
N ALA A 32 3.36 -14.55 -7.78
CA ALA A 32 2.51 -13.99 -6.74
C ALA A 32 1.83 -12.68 -7.16
N GLU A 33 1.53 -12.53 -8.46
CA GLU A 33 0.73 -11.42 -8.97
C GLU A 33 -0.53 -11.24 -8.09
N GLY A 34 -0.72 -10.05 -7.54
CA GLY A 34 -1.80 -9.70 -6.62
C GLY A 34 -1.53 -9.94 -5.12
N TYR A 35 -0.98 -11.09 -4.72
CA TYR A 35 -0.79 -11.45 -3.29
C TYR A 35 0.33 -10.67 -2.58
N VAL A 36 1.45 -10.46 -3.26
CA VAL A 36 2.58 -9.66 -2.73
C VAL A 36 2.17 -8.21 -2.61
N THR A 37 1.47 -7.68 -3.62
CA THR A 37 0.90 -6.33 -3.61
C THR A 37 -0.10 -6.15 -2.47
N MET A 38 -0.92 -7.15 -2.13
CA MET A 38 -1.83 -7.06 -0.97
C MET A 38 -1.07 -6.92 0.35
N ASN A 39 -0.07 -7.76 0.58
CA ASN A 39 0.67 -7.77 1.84
C ASN A 39 1.69 -6.64 1.93
N GLU A 40 2.22 -6.14 0.81
CA GLU A 40 3.00 -4.90 0.82
C GLU A 40 2.08 -3.70 1.11
N ASN A 41 0.88 -3.63 0.52
CA ASN A 41 -0.11 -2.62 0.91
C ASN A 41 -0.59 -2.74 2.37
N ARG A 42 -0.54 -3.95 2.97
CA ARG A 42 -0.84 -4.17 4.40
C ARG A 42 0.35 -3.88 5.31
N GLY A 43 1.55 -4.27 4.91
CA GLY A 43 2.78 -4.28 5.72
C GLY A 43 3.67 -3.05 5.54
N VAL A 44 3.78 -2.50 4.33
CA VAL A 44 4.65 -1.34 4.04
C VAL A 44 4.09 -0.05 4.66
N PHE A 45 2.80 0.00 5.02
CA PHE A 45 2.17 1.17 5.60
C PHE A 45 1.28 0.82 6.81
N TYR A 46 1.92 0.42 7.90
CA TYR A 46 1.26 0.39 9.21
C TYR A 46 1.00 1.83 9.70
N LEU A 47 -0.26 2.21 9.80
CA LEU A 47 -0.69 3.55 10.22
C LEU A 47 -1.16 3.62 11.67
N SER A 48 -0.43 4.41 12.47
CA SER A 48 -0.98 5.20 13.57
C SER A 48 -0.32 6.58 13.61
N SER A 49 -1.12 7.63 13.77
CA SER A 49 -0.73 9.04 13.93
C SER A 49 -0.26 9.37 15.35
N ARG A 50 -0.22 8.38 16.25
CA ARG A 50 0.38 8.51 17.58
C ARG A 50 1.41 7.43 17.78
N LYS A 51 2.56 7.85 18.33
CA LYS A 51 3.59 7.05 18.99
C LYS A 51 3.38 5.55 18.78
N LEU A 52 3.78 5.05 17.61
CA LEU A 52 3.84 3.60 17.33
C LEU A 52 4.49 2.88 18.52
N THR A 53 5.45 3.54 19.18
CA THR A 53 6.12 3.15 20.42
C THR A 53 5.25 2.48 21.48
N ASP A 54 3.98 2.89 21.61
CA ASP A 54 3.14 2.45 22.72
C ASP A 54 2.21 1.29 22.31
N SER A 55 2.17 0.94 21.02
CA SER A 55 1.35 -0.17 20.51
C SER A 55 2.00 -1.54 20.78
N ASN A 56 1.17 -2.56 21.05
CA ASN A 56 1.62 -3.96 21.16
C ASN A 56 2.37 -4.41 19.91
N PHE A 57 1.95 -3.93 18.74
CA PHE A 57 2.62 -4.16 17.46
C PHE A 57 4.08 -3.70 17.48
N TYR A 58 4.33 -2.46 17.91
CA TYR A 58 5.69 -1.92 17.94
C TYR A 58 6.54 -2.56 19.04
N LYS A 59 5.94 -2.90 20.19
CA LYS A 59 6.63 -3.65 21.24
C LYS A 59 7.11 -4.99 20.70
N ALA A 60 6.23 -5.76 20.07
CA ALA A 60 6.58 -7.03 19.42
C ALA A 60 7.65 -6.85 18.32
N PHE A 61 7.55 -5.79 17.51
CA PHE A 61 8.58 -5.47 16.52
C PHE A 61 9.94 -5.20 17.17
N LYS A 62 9.98 -4.46 18.29
CA LYS A 62 11.21 -4.15 19.03
C LYS A 62 11.79 -5.35 19.76
N GLU A 63 10.95 -6.16 20.38
CA GLU A 63 11.33 -7.40 21.07
C GLU A 63 11.89 -8.43 20.08
N ASN A 64 11.40 -8.45 18.84
CA ASN A 64 11.89 -9.31 17.76
C ASN A 64 12.98 -8.66 16.90
N ASP A 65 13.93 -7.95 17.52
CA ASP A 65 15.10 -7.35 16.85
C ASP A 65 14.77 -6.42 15.67
N ASN A 66 13.71 -5.62 15.81
CA ASN A 66 13.18 -4.75 14.75
C ASN A 66 12.71 -5.56 13.53
N LYS A 67 11.99 -6.67 13.77
CA LYS A 67 11.37 -7.49 12.73
C LYS A 67 9.96 -7.89 13.09
N ILE A 68 9.12 -8.04 12.07
CA ILE A 68 7.80 -8.67 12.22
C ILE A 68 7.39 -9.35 10.92
N GLU A 69 6.85 -10.56 11.02
CA GLU A 69 6.46 -11.38 9.88
C GLU A 69 4.94 -11.41 9.69
N PHE A 70 4.52 -11.34 8.43
CA PHE A 70 3.15 -11.56 7.99
C PHE A 70 3.11 -12.78 7.09
N GLY A 71 2.67 -13.91 7.64
CA GLY A 71 2.44 -15.15 6.90
C GLY A 71 1.06 -15.20 6.26
N MET A 72 0.95 -15.88 5.12
CA MET A 72 -0.31 -16.27 4.49
C MET A 72 -0.19 -17.67 3.93
N LEU A 73 -1.18 -18.51 4.19
CA LEU A 73 -1.30 -19.83 3.57
C LEU A 73 -2.18 -19.76 2.32
N GLY A 74 -1.64 -20.25 1.20
CA GLY A 74 -2.33 -20.46 -0.06
C GLY A 74 -3.23 -21.70 -0.03
N ALA A 75 -4.19 -21.75 -0.96
CA ALA A 75 -5.20 -22.81 -1.02
C ALA A 75 -4.63 -24.21 -1.33
N ASN A 76 -3.46 -24.28 -1.96
CA ASN A 76 -2.69 -25.49 -2.26
C ASN A 76 -1.69 -25.88 -1.16
N GLY A 77 -1.70 -25.18 -0.01
CA GLY A 77 -0.77 -25.40 1.09
C GLY A 77 0.57 -24.66 0.94
N SER A 78 0.85 -24.00 -0.18
CA SER A 78 1.99 -23.08 -0.26
C SER A 78 1.81 -21.93 0.74
N SER A 79 2.89 -21.24 1.13
CA SER A 79 2.81 -20.07 1.99
C SER A 79 3.62 -18.90 1.44
N TYR A 80 3.19 -17.70 1.79
CA TYR A 80 3.93 -16.46 1.56
C TYR A 80 4.20 -15.81 2.91
N ALA A 81 5.38 -15.25 3.09
CA ALA A 81 5.69 -14.45 4.26
C ALA A 81 6.35 -13.13 3.83
N ILE A 82 5.90 -12.04 4.43
CA ILE A 82 6.60 -10.75 4.37
C ILE A 82 7.17 -10.46 5.74
N THR A 83 8.49 -10.29 5.82
CA THR A 83 9.15 -9.90 7.07
C THR A 83 9.59 -8.45 6.94
N LEU A 84 8.92 -7.53 7.65
CA LEU A 84 9.37 -6.15 7.76
C LEU A 84 10.58 -6.08 8.68
N LYS A 85 11.55 -5.23 8.38
CA LYS A 85 12.82 -5.12 9.12
C LYS A 85 13.25 -3.67 9.33
N ASN A 86 14.14 -3.48 10.31
CA ASN A 86 14.92 -2.28 10.60
C ASN A 86 14.11 -1.07 11.07
N SER A 87 13.16 -0.61 10.26
CA SER A 87 12.35 0.58 10.50
C SER A 87 10.94 0.33 10.02
N LEU A 88 9.96 0.89 10.72
CA LEU A 88 8.56 0.89 10.30
C LEU A 88 8.24 2.24 9.68
N LEU A 89 7.71 2.24 8.47
CA LEU A 89 7.21 3.47 7.85
C LEU A 89 5.90 3.88 8.49
N THR A 90 5.64 5.19 8.46
CA THR A 90 4.47 5.82 9.07
C THR A 90 3.70 6.56 7.98
N GLN A 91 2.54 7.15 8.30
CA GLN A 91 1.89 8.00 7.31
C GLN A 91 2.80 9.13 6.85
N THR A 92 3.53 9.77 7.76
CA THR A 92 4.41 10.87 7.39
C THR A 92 5.39 10.43 6.30
N HIS A 93 5.95 9.22 6.41
CA HIS A 93 6.78 8.64 5.37
C HIS A 93 6.00 8.42 4.07
N ARG A 94 4.79 7.90 4.14
CA ARG A 94 3.93 7.69 2.97
C ARG A 94 3.57 9.00 2.26
N SER A 95 3.19 10.04 2.98
CA SER A 95 2.90 11.36 2.39
C SER A 95 4.14 11.98 1.75
N ILE A 96 5.33 11.77 2.32
CA ILE A 96 6.61 12.19 1.71
C ILE A 96 6.88 11.41 0.42
N LEU A 97 6.65 10.09 0.41
CA LEU A 97 6.77 9.26 -0.79
C LEU A 97 5.77 9.70 -1.87
N ASP A 98 4.50 9.92 -1.51
CA ASP A 98 3.47 10.39 -2.44
C ASP A 98 3.84 11.77 -3.03
N ALA A 99 4.37 12.69 -2.22
CA ALA A 99 4.90 13.96 -2.67
C ALA A 99 6.13 13.79 -3.58
N LEU A 100 7.03 12.85 -3.27
CA LEU A 100 8.21 12.53 -4.09
C LEU A 100 7.78 11.99 -5.46
N PHE A 101 6.77 11.13 -5.52
CA PHE A 101 6.29 10.59 -6.79
C PHE A 101 5.53 11.61 -7.62
N LEU A 102 4.77 12.51 -6.99
CA LEU A 102 4.24 13.68 -7.68
C LEU A 102 5.35 14.60 -8.21
N TYR A 103 6.43 14.79 -7.44
CA TYR A 103 7.61 15.53 -7.88
C TYR A 103 8.26 14.86 -9.10
N ILE A 104 8.54 13.56 -9.05
CA ILE A 104 9.10 12.81 -10.18
C ILE A 104 8.20 12.95 -11.41
N LYS A 105 6.89 12.75 -11.26
CA LYS A 105 5.90 12.90 -12.35
C LYS A 105 5.98 14.27 -13.04
N LYS A 106 6.23 15.32 -12.27
CA LYS A 106 6.27 16.70 -12.75
C LYS A 106 7.62 17.11 -13.34
N ASN A 107 8.69 16.40 -13.02
CA ASN A 107 10.06 16.82 -13.35
C ASN A 107 10.84 15.79 -14.18
N VAL A 108 10.30 14.59 -14.40
CA VAL A 108 10.92 13.51 -15.19
C VAL A 108 9.95 13.06 -16.28
N ASP A 109 10.43 13.00 -17.51
CA ASP A 109 9.62 12.56 -18.65
C ASP A 109 9.11 11.13 -18.49
N THR A 110 7.86 10.90 -18.88
CA THR A 110 7.24 9.57 -18.77
C THR A 110 8.00 8.50 -19.56
N SER A 111 8.61 8.86 -20.71
CA SER A 111 9.43 7.95 -21.50
C SER A 111 10.68 7.48 -20.74
N VAL A 112 11.28 8.36 -19.92
CA VAL A 112 12.42 8.03 -19.07
C VAL A 112 11.98 7.06 -17.98
N ILE A 113 10.89 7.35 -17.27
CA ILE A 113 10.34 6.46 -16.23
C ILE A 113 10.08 5.06 -16.80
N LYS A 114 9.46 4.97 -17.98
CA LYS A 114 9.21 3.69 -18.67
C LYS A 114 10.49 2.93 -18.99
N LYS A 115 11.52 3.63 -19.48
CA LYS A 115 12.83 3.01 -19.74
C LYS A 115 13.42 2.35 -18.48
N TYR A 116 13.35 3.01 -17.31
CA TYR A 116 13.82 2.41 -16.06
C TYR A 116 12.96 1.21 -15.63
N GLN A 117 11.64 1.27 -15.84
CA GLN A 117 10.72 0.16 -15.55
C GLN A 117 11.00 -1.06 -16.44
N GLU A 118 11.14 -0.87 -17.75
CA GLU A 118 11.37 -1.94 -18.73
C GLU A 118 12.72 -2.61 -18.54
N ASN A 119 13.77 -1.84 -18.22
CA ASN A 119 15.12 -2.36 -18.02
C ASN A 119 15.41 -2.83 -16.58
N PHE A 120 14.45 -2.67 -15.66
CA PHE A 120 14.59 -3.03 -14.25
C PHE A 120 15.81 -2.36 -13.57
N TRP A 121 15.92 -1.04 -13.76
CA TRP A 121 17.02 -0.22 -13.23
C TRP A 121 16.60 0.64 -12.05
N ASP A 122 17.54 0.90 -11.15
CA ASP A 122 17.40 1.91 -10.11
C ASP A 122 17.44 3.30 -10.74
N MET A 123 16.64 4.24 -10.22
CA MET A 123 16.52 5.60 -10.76
C MET A 123 17.00 6.63 -9.75
N GLU A 124 18.02 7.40 -10.15
CA GLU A 124 18.45 8.58 -9.39
C GLU A 124 17.43 9.71 -9.52
N VAL A 125 17.10 10.35 -8.40
CA VAL A 125 16.21 11.49 -8.30
C VAL A 125 16.91 12.57 -7.51
N ARG A 126 17.12 13.70 -8.18
CA ARG A 126 17.69 14.91 -7.58
C ARG A 126 16.56 15.86 -7.21
N LEU A 127 16.46 16.27 -5.95
CA LEU A 127 15.44 17.22 -5.51
C LEU A 127 16.03 18.38 -4.69
N GLU A 128 15.53 19.59 -4.94
CA GLU A 128 15.82 20.75 -4.11
C GLU A 128 14.90 20.73 -2.87
N PRO A 129 15.42 20.54 -1.65
CA PRO A 129 14.59 20.19 -0.49
C PRO A 129 13.69 21.34 -0.03
N TYR A 130 14.14 22.59 -0.12
CA TYR A 130 13.31 23.76 0.21
C TYR A 130 12.14 23.92 -0.75
N LYS A 131 12.40 23.76 -2.06
CA LYS A 131 11.37 23.81 -3.10
C LYS A 131 10.38 22.66 -2.92
N PHE A 132 10.88 21.45 -2.65
CA PHE A 132 10.07 20.27 -2.41
C PHE A 132 9.11 20.46 -1.22
N LEU A 133 9.62 20.91 -0.07
CA LEU A 133 8.82 21.17 1.13
C LEU A 133 7.72 22.20 0.88
N LYS A 134 8.04 23.30 0.19
CA LYS A 134 7.08 24.37 -0.12
C LYS A 134 6.01 23.92 -1.11
N GLN A 135 6.42 23.28 -2.20
CA GLN A 135 5.53 23.02 -3.33
C GLN A 135 4.73 21.72 -3.20
N TYR A 136 5.25 20.71 -2.50
CA TYR A 136 4.66 19.37 -2.48
C TYR A 136 4.21 18.90 -1.10
N LEU A 137 4.63 19.58 -0.02
CA LEU A 137 4.23 19.23 1.34
C LEU A 137 3.58 20.41 2.09
N ASN A 138 3.36 21.53 1.41
CA ASN A 138 2.82 22.78 1.96
C ASN A 138 3.50 23.19 3.29
N LYS A 139 4.82 23.03 3.34
CA LYS A 139 5.65 23.42 4.49
C LYS A 139 6.48 24.65 4.12
N ALA A 140 6.57 25.60 5.04
CA ALA A 140 7.51 26.73 4.95
C ALA A 140 8.71 26.49 5.89
N PRO A 141 9.67 25.63 5.52
CA PRO A 141 10.79 25.28 6.38
C PRO A 141 11.83 26.40 6.46
N SER A 142 12.35 26.66 7.66
CA SER A 142 13.61 27.39 7.85
C SER A 142 14.85 26.52 7.62
N ASN A 143 14.70 25.19 7.62
CA ASN A 143 15.74 24.20 7.27
C ASN A 143 15.14 22.89 6.77
N TYR A 144 15.95 22.05 6.11
CA TYR A 144 15.54 20.74 5.60
C TYR A 144 15.95 19.54 6.46
N SER A 145 16.41 19.76 7.70
CA SER A 145 16.92 18.68 8.57
C SER A 145 15.88 17.59 8.81
N TRP A 146 14.63 18.01 9.07
CA TRP A 146 13.49 17.11 9.19
C TRP A 146 13.28 16.25 7.95
N LEU A 147 13.33 16.84 6.74
CA LEU A 147 13.14 16.09 5.50
C LEU A 147 14.28 15.09 5.27
N LYS A 148 15.52 15.52 5.53
CA LYS A 148 16.70 14.62 5.47
C LYS A 148 16.51 13.42 6.38
N GLN A 149 16.13 13.67 7.64
CA GLN A 149 15.85 12.62 8.61
C GLN A 149 14.79 11.65 8.10
N LYS A 150 13.68 12.16 7.54
CA LYS A 150 12.60 11.30 7.03
C LYS A 150 13.00 10.47 5.82
N PHE A 151 13.79 11.01 4.89
CA PHE A 151 14.34 10.19 3.81
C PHE A 151 15.36 9.16 4.31
N THR A 152 16.16 9.47 5.33
CA THR A 152 17.04 8.49 5.98
C THR A 152 16.25 7.37 6.65
N GLU A 153 15.14 7.69 7.35
CA GLU A 153 14.21 6.70 7.92
C GLU A 153 13.61 5.81 6.83
N ILE A 154 13.16 6.39 5.71
CA ILE A 154 12.68 5.63 4.54
C ILE A 154 13.77 4.71 3.98
N SER A 155 15.02 5.17 3.95
CA SER A 155 16.14 4.40 3.40
C SER A 155 16.52 3.18 4.22
N ARG A 156 16.20 3.20 5.52
CA ARG A 156 16.44 2.07 6.42
C ARG A 156 15.33 1.03 6.35
N PHE A 157 14.15 1.40 5.84
CA PHE A 157 13.06 0.45 5.67
C PHE A 157 13.48 -0.66 4.70
N ALA A 158 13.35 -1.89 5.18
CA ALA A 158 13.59 -3.06 4.37
C ALA A 158 12.55 -4.13 4.67
N TYR A 159 12.31 -5.00 3.71
CA TYR A 159 11.49 -6.18 3.91
C TYR A 159 12.03 -7.37 3.12
N ASP A 160 11.77 -8.56 3.67
CA ASP A 160 11.96 -9.81 2.95
C ASP A 160 10.63 -10.30 2.43
N LEU A 161 10.69 -10.98 1.29
CA LEU A 161 9.58 -11.71 0.72
C LEU A 161 9.96 -13.17 0.56
N ALA A 162 9.31 -14.05 1.32
CA ALA A 162 9.48 -15.49 1.22
C ALA A 162 8.26 -16.15 0.57
N PHE A 163 8.52 -17.14 -0.26
CA PHE A 163 7.51 -18.06 -0.81
C PHE A 163 7.94 -19.48 -0.50
N THR A 164 7.03 -20.26 0.07
CA THR A 164 7.23 -21.68 0.39
C THR A 164 6.24 -22.52 -0.40
N GLN A 165 6.73 -23.46 -1.19
CA GLN A 165 5.91 -24.43 -1.91
C GLN A 165 5.95 -25.78 -1.19
N ASN A 166 4.80 -26.42 -1.02
CA ASN A 166 4.73 -27.84 -0.64
C ASN A 166 4.90 -28.68 -1.91
N ILE A 167 5.86 -29.60 -1.90
CA ILE A 167 5.97 -30.68 -2.88
C ILE A 167 5.16 -31.87 -2.33
N GLU A 168 4.85 -32.82 -3.22
CA GLU A 168 3.88 -33.94 -3.15
C GLU A 168 3.55 -34.53 -1.76
N ASP A 169 4.50 -34.56 -0.81
CA ASP A 169 4.27 -34.98 0.57
C ASP A 169 4.23 -33.77 1.53
N LYS A 170 3.02 -33.44 2.02
CA LYS A 170 2.63 -32.15 2.64
C LYS A 170 3.48 -31.66 3.81
N ASP A 171 4.36 -32.48 4.36
CA ASP A 171 5.18 -32.14 5.53
C ASP A 171 6.68 -32.46 5.42
N LYS A 172 7.17 -33.02 4.29
CA LYS A 172 8.58 -33.43 4.16
C LYS A 172 9.38 -32.67 3.10
N ASP A 173 8.74 -32.27 2.00
CA ASP A 173 9.44 -31.57 0.92
C ASP A 173 8.88 -30.15 0.73
N LYS A 174 9.35 -29.21 1.56
CA LYS A 174 9.05 -27.79 1.41
C LYS A 174 10.24 -27.08 0.77
N LYS A 175 10.03 -26.41 -0.36
CA LYS A 175 11.04 -25.50 -0.93
C LYS A 175 10.65 -24.05 -0.63
N THR A 176 11.56 -23.31 0.01
CA THR A 176 11.38 -21.88 0.30
C THR A 176 12.37 -21.04 -0.50
N ILE A 177 11.87 -19.98 -1.14
CA ILE A 177 12.67 -18.95 -1.79
C ILE A 177 12.44 -17.64 -1.04
N THR A 178 13.52 -16.94 -0.71
CA THR A 178 13.44 -15.64 -0.04
C THR A 178 14.17 -14.59 -0.86
N GLN A 179 13.44 -13.54 -1.23
CA GLN A 179 14.02 -12.29 -1.75
C GLN A 179 14.24 -11.35 -0.57
N ARG A 180 15.50 -11.04 -0.27
CA ARG A 180 15.89 -10.31 0.94
C ARG A 180 16.12 -8.83 0.70
N ASP A 181 15.96 -8.06 1.77
CA ASP A 181 16.39 -6.67 1.91
C ASP A 181 15.88 -5.75 0.78
N LYS A 182 14.64 -6.00 0.35
CA LYS A 182 13.93 -5.11 -0.56
C LYS A 182 13.66 -3.79 0.12
N GLY A 183 13.76 -2.69 -0.62
CA GLY A 183 13.52 -1.34 -0.12
C GLY A 183 12.80 -0.47 -1.15
N ILE A 184 12.43 0.73 -0.74
CA ILE A 184 11.71 1.68 -1.60
C ILE A 184 12.68 2.68 -2.22
N LEU A 185 13.54 3.26 -1.39
CA LEU A 185 14.37 4.41 -1.70
C LEU A 185 15.69 4.28 -0.92
N MET A 186 16.75 4.88 -1.44
CA MET A 186 17.98 5.16 -0.73
C MET A 186 18.24 6.68 -0.75
N PHE A 187 18.63 7.24 0.39
CA PHE A 187 19.10 8.61 0.52
C PHE A 187 20.62 8.57 0.40
N ASP A 188 21.14 9.09 -0.70
CA ASP A 188 22.53 8.91 -1.07
C ASP A 188 23.39 10.01 -0.45
N SER A 189 23.03 11.27 -0.72
CA SER A 189 23.87 12.40 -0.32
C SER A 189 23.11 13.73 -0.29
N VAL A 190 23.78 14.75 0.25
CA VAL A 190 23.41 16.16 0.06
C VAL A 190 24.52 16.82 -0.74
N GLU A 191 24.19 17.27 -1.94
CA GLU A 191 25.09 18.01 -2.81
C GLU A 191 24.82 19.51 -2.74
N ARG A 192 25.82 20.32 -3.08
CA ARG A 192 25.68 21.76 -3.29
C ARG A 192 25.95 22.05 -4.75
N ILE A 193 24.97 22.61 -5.44
CA ILE A 193 25.09 22.98 -6.86
C ILE A 193 24.97 24.49 -7.00
N THR A 194 25.77 25.07 -7.87
CA THR A 194 25.66 26.48 -8.28
C THR A 194 24.76 26.55 -9.50
N LYS A 195 23.63 27.26 -9.40
CA LYS A 195 22.75 27.51 -10.53
C LYS A 195 23.37 28.52 -11.50
N GLU A 196 22.84 28.58 -12.72
CA GLU A 196 23.29 29.52 -13.77
C GLU A 196 23.29 30.99 -13.31
N ASN A 197 22.37 31.34 -12.40
CA ASN A 197 22.29 32.69 -11.81
C ASN A 197 23.25 32.91 -10.62
N GLY A 198 24.23 32.03 -10.41
CA GLY A 198 25.21 32.10 -9.31
C GLY A 198 24.68 31.66 -7.94
N VAL A 199 23.38 31.34 -7.80
CA VAL A 199 22.80 30.93 -6.52
C VAL A 199 23.21 29.49 -6.19
N ILE A 200 23.81 29.30 -5.02
CA ILE A 200 24.12 27.96 -4.50
C ILE A 200 22.88 27.37 -3.84
N VAL A 201 22.45 26.19 -4.28
CA VAL A 201 21.36 25.44 -3.67
C VAL A 201 21.82 24.07 -3.18
N SER A 202 21.20 23.59 -2.12
CA SER A 202 21.34 22.20 -1.69
C SER A 202 20.45 21.30 -2.54
N VAL A 203 20.94 20.13 -2.89
CA VAL A 203 20.20 19.08 -3.60
C VAL A 203 20.32 17.78 -2.82
N PHE A 204 19.20 17.10 -2.61
CA PHE A 204 19.21 15.72 -2.14
C PHE A 204 19.31 14.80 -3.34
N VAL A 205 20.23 13.85 -3.26
CA VAL A 205 20.34 12.75 -4.22
C VAL A 205 19.70 11.53 -3.59
N LEU A 206 18.70 10.99 -4.26
CA LEU A 206 17.97 9.80 -3.84
C LEU A 206 18.02 8.76 -4.95
N THR A 207 18.01 7.49 -4.59
CA THR A 207 17.86 6.39 -5.52
C THR A 207 16.54 5.67 -5.25
N VAL A 208 15.59 5.73 -6.18
CA VAL A 208 14.38 4.90 -6.13
C VAL A 208 14.76 3.50 -6.60
N ARG A 209 14.45 2.47 -5.82
CA ARG A 209 14.85 1.10 -6.16
C ARG A 209 13.98 0.52 -7.26
N ARG A 210 14.59 -0.24 -8.17
CA ARG A 210 13.95 -0.90 -9.32
C ARG A 210 12.72 -1.73 -8.97
N GLU A 211 12.74 -2.41 -7.83
CA GLU A 211 11.62 -3.21 -7.35
C GLU A 211 10.38 -2.35 -7.11
N TYR A 212 10.58 -1.11 -6.66
CA TYR A 212 9.53 -0.13 -6.42
C TYR A 212 9.16 0.65 -7.69
N ILE A 213 10.13 0.96 -8.56
CA ILE A 213 9.92 1.64 -9.85
C ILE A 213 8.89 0.90 -10.72
N LYS A 214 9.01 -0.43 -10.79
CA LYS A 214 8.06 -1.29 -11.52
C LYS A 214 6.62 -1.19 -11.00
N ARG A 215 6.45 -0.75 -9.74
CA ARG A 215 5.16 -0.70 -9.03
C ARG A 215 4.61 0.71 -8.86
N LEU A 216 5.31 1.72 -9.38
CA LEU A 216 4.86 3.12 -9.26
C LEU A 216 3.46 3.33 -9.83
N GLU A 217 3.12 2.66 -10.93
CA GLU A 217 1.80 2.76 -11.56
C GLU A 217 0.70 1.99 -10.81
N THR A 218 1.06 1.05 -9.93
CA THR A 218 0.11 0.23 -9.18
C THR A 218 -0.01 0.63 -7.71
N GLU A 219 1.00 1.30 -7.14
CA GLU A 219 1.13 1.52 -5.69
C GLU A 219 1.50 2.97 -5.29
N SER A 220 1.62 3.91 -6.25
CA SER A 220 1.97 5.31 -5.95
C SER A 220 0.99 6.34 -6.52
N THR A 221 1.10 7.59 -6.06
CA THR A 221 0.40 8.76 -6.61
C THR A 221 0.68 9.02 -8.08
N LEU A 222 1.70 8.40 -8.70
CA LEU A 222 1.90 8.49 -10.15
C LEU A 222 0.66 8.05 -10.96
N SER A 223 -0.13 7.12 -10.40
CA SER A 223 -1.39 6.65 -10.98
C SER A 223 -2.56 7.62 -10.85
N TYR A 224 -2.43 8.66 -10.01
CA TYR A 224 -3.45 9.67 -9.80
C TYR A 224 -3.16 10.84 -10.71
N ASP A 225 -4.20 11.57 -11.14
CA ASP A 225 -3.97 12.91 -11.67
C ASP A 225 -3.33 13.83 -10.61
N ASP A 226 -2.86 14.99 -11.05
CA ASP A 226 -2.06 15.87 -10.19
C ASP A 226 -2.87 16.51 -9.07
N ASP A 227 -4.17 16.72 -9.29
CA ASP A 227 -5.06 17.35 -8.32
C ASP A 227 -5.46 16.35 -7.22
N LEU A 228 -5.84 15.13 -7.60
CA LEU A 228 -6.10 14.05 -6.64
C LEU A 228 -4.85 13.69 -5.84
N SER A 229 -3.67 13.73 -6.46
CA SER A 229 -2.40 13.56 -5.75
C SER A 229 -2.23 14.59 -4.65
N LYS A 230 -2.46 15.88 -4.95
CA LYS A 230 -2.37 16.96 -3.96
C LYS A 230 -3.40 16.80 -2.85
N ILE A 231 -4.66 16.51 -3.20
CA ILE A 231 -5.72 16.27 -2.21
C ILE A 231 -5.30 15.13 -1.27
N LEU A 232 -4.81 14.01 -1.82
CA LEU A 232 -4.38 12.86 -1.03
C LEU A 232 -3.22 13.20 -0.08
N ILE A 233 -2.24 13.98 -0.54
CA ILE A 233 -1.08 14.41 0.26
C ILE A 233 -1.53 15.32 1.41
N ASP A 234 -2.46 16.24 1.15
CA ASP A 234 -2.94 17.25 2.11
C ASP A 234 -4.04 16.74 3.07
N LEU A 235 -4.51 15.50 2.89
CA LEU A 235 -5.54 14.92 3.76
C LEU A 235 -5.01 14.71 5.19
N ASN A 236 -5.66 15.30 6.18
CA ASN A 236 -5.26 15.16 7.58
C ASN A 236 -5.73 13.85 8.26
N SER A 237 -6.50 12.99 7.58
CA SER A 237 -7.00 11.73 8.15
C SER A 237 -6.29 10.51 7.56
N LEU A 238 -5.57 9.81 8.42
CA LEU A 238 -4.80 8.61 8.08
C LEU A 238 -5.66 7.50 7.47
N VAL A 239 -6.76 7.21 8.17
CA VAL A 239 -7.71 6.16 7.81
C VAL A 239 -8.37 6.48 6.47
N ALA A 240 -8.63 7.76 6.16
CA ALA A 240 -9.22 8.17 4.90
C ALA A 240 -8.24 8.01 3.75
N GLN A 241 -6.96 8.37 3.93
CA GLN A 241 -5.96 8.16 2.89
C GLN A 241 -5.76 6.66 2.61
N ASP A 242 -5.71 5.81 3.65
CA ASP A 242 -5.64 4.35 3.48
C ASP A 242 -6.88 3.79 2.77
N LEU A 243 -8.07 4.30 3.10
CA LEU A 243 -9.31 3.92 2.45
C LEU A 243 -9.31 4.28 0.96
N ILE A 244 -8.92 5.51 0.61
CA ILE A 244 -8.80 5.96 -0.79
C ILE A 244 -7.86 5.06 -1.55
N ARG A 245 -6.65 4.84 -1.02
CA ARG A 245 -5.65 3.98 -1.66
C ARG A 245 -6.16 2.55 -1.80
N PHE A 246 -6.85 2.04 -0.79
CA PHE A 246 -7.44 0.71 -0.84
C PHE A 246 -8.48 0.65 -1.95
N LEU A 247 -9.57 1.42 -1.88
CA LEU A 247 -10.69 1.35 -2.83
C LEU A 247 -10.27 1.61 -4.28
N THR A 248 -9.41 2.60 -4.50
CA THR A 248 -8.90 2.88 -5.85
C THR A 248 -8.01 1.76 -6.40
N SER A 249 -7.54 0.82 -5.57
CA SER A 249 -6.85 -0.40 -6.01
C SER A 249 -7.82 -1.40 -6.66
N PHE A 250 -9.09 -1.40 -6.25
CA PHE A 250 -10.06 -2.45 -6.58
C PHE A 250 -11.25 -1.86 -7.35
N PRO A 251 -11.07 -1.49 -8.64
CA PRO A 251 -12.14 -0.88 -9.44
C PRO A 251 -13.39 -1.75 -9.55
N ASP A 252 -13.25 -3.07 -9.40
CA ASP A 252 -14.36 -4.01 -9.48
C ASP A 252 -15.10 -4.19 -8.14
N LYS A 253 -14.45 -3.90 -7.00
CA LYS A 253 -15.10 -3.94 -5.68
C LYS A 253 -15.75 -2.60 -5.37
N LYS A 254 -17.01 -2.48 -5.78
CA LYS A 254 -17.77 -1.22 -5.70
C LYS A 254 -18.31 -0.89 -4.31
N ILE A 255 -18.42 -1.84 -3.39
CA ILE A 255 -19.02 -1.62 -2.06
C ILE A 255 -18.15 -2.26 -0.97
N LEU A 256 -17.89 -1.51 0.09
CA LEU A 256 -17.09 -1.95 1.24
C LEU A 256 -17.62 -1.32 2.53
N SER A 257 -17.85 -2.11 3.59
CA SER A 257 -18.13 -1.53 4.91
C SER A 257 -16.85 -1.12 5.64
N TYR A 258 -16.96 -0.19 6.58
CA TYR A 258 -15.84 0.21 7.42
C TYR A 258 -15.33 -0.93 8.32
N SER A 259 -16.24 -1.80 8.79
CA SER A 259 -15.85 -3.01 9.52
C SER A 259 -15.03 -3.96 8.65
N GLU A 260 -15.46 -4.23 7.41
CA GLU A 260 -14.71 -5.06 6.47
C GLU A 260 -13.34 -4.45 6.14
N PHE A 261 -13.29 -3.13 5.93
CA PHE A 261 -12.03 -2.42 5.71
C PHE A 261 -11.06 -2.58 6.89
N CYS A 262 -11.55 -2.42 8.12
CA CYS A 262 -10.76 -2.60 9.33
C CYS A 262 -10.25 -4.04 9.49
N GLU A 263 -11.03 -5.04 9.11
CA GLU A 263 -10.61 -6.45 9.11
C GLU A 263 -9.53 -6.70 8.06
N ILE A 264 -9.72 -6.23 6.83
CA ILE A 264 -8.76 -6.39 5.73
C ILE A 264 -7.42 -5.72 6.03
N LYS A 265 -7.43 -4.56 6.69
CA LYS A 265 -6.22 -3.84 7.12
C LYS A 265 -5.73 -4.29 8.50
N ALA A 266 -6.37 -5.30 9.08
CA ALA A 266 -6.10 -5.84 10.41
C ALA A 266 -6.10 -4.79 11.54
N TYR A 267 -6.80 -3.66 11.36
CA TYR A 267 -6.84 -2.56 12.32
C TYR A 267 -7.30 -3.01 13.70
N ARG A 268 -8.21 -3.98 13.78
CA ARG A 268 -8.68 -4.56 15.05
C ARG A 268 -7.58 -5.27 15.84
N LEU A 269 -6.49 -5.71 15.19
CA LEU A 269 -5.39 -6.42 15.86
C LEU A 269 -4.42 -5.47 16.57
N TYR A 270 -4.37 -4.19 16.17
CA TYR A 270 -3.34 -3.25 16.67
C TYR A 270 -3.87 -1.85 16.99
N LYS A 271 -5.17 -1.62 16.88
CA LYS A 271 -5.83 -0.37 17.31
C LYS A 271 -6.94 -0.69 18.30
N GLU A 272 -7.03 0.13 19.33
CA GLU A 272 -8.15 0.10 20.26
C GLU A 272 -9.48 0.44 19.57
N SER A 273 -10.58 -0.12 20.08
CA SER A 273 -11.94 0.16 19.61
C SER A 273 -12.31 1.66 19.66
N SER A 274 -11.76 2.38 20.64
CA SER A 274 -11.90 3.84 20.79
C SER A 274 -11.33 4.59 19.58
N ILE A 275 -10.15 4.18 19.10
CA ILE A 275 -9.45 4.74 17.94
C ILE A 275 -10.22 4.41 16.67
N ILE A 276 -10.68 3.18 16.51
CA ILE A 276 -11.48 2.75 15.35
C ILE A 276 -12.76 3.59 15.24
N SER A 277 -13.43 3.83 16.37
CA SER A 277 -14.63 4.66 16.44
C SER A 277 -14.34 6.13 16.09
N LYS A 278 -13.20 6.68 16.53
CA LYS A 278 -12.77 8.03 16.16
C LYS A 278 -12.47 8.15 14.67
N GLN A 279 -11.75 7.18 14.11
CA GLN A 279 -11.40 7.11 12.69
C GLN A 279 -12.65 7.06 11.80
N LYS A 280 -13.69 6.33 12.22
CA LYS A 280 -14.99 6.33 11.55
C LYS A 280 -15.62 7.73 11.48
N LYS A 281 -15.61 8.46 12.60
CA LYS A 281 -16.10 9.86 12.64
C LYS A 281 -15.25 10.80 11.78
N GLU A 282 -13.95 10.58 11.69
CA GLU A 282 -13.06 11.34 10.80
C GLU A 282 -13.42 11.13 9.32
N ILE A 283 -13.66 9.88 8.91
CA ILE A 283 -14.10 9.56 7.53
C ILE A 283 -15.44 10.22 7.21
N ALA A 284 -16.41 10.13 8.13
CA ALA A 284 -17.73 10.76 7.96
C ALA A 284 -17.62 12.27 7.67
N LYS A 285 -16.73 12.99 8.36
CA LYS A 285 -16.47 14.42 8.13
C LYS A 285 -15.79 14.74 6.80
N LEU A 286 -15.19 13.74 6.16
CA LEU A 286 -14.48 13.89 4.90
C LEU A 286 -15.31 13.44 3.70
N LYS A 287 -16.62 13.15 3.87
CA LYS A 287 -17.49 12.65 2.79
C LYS A 287 -17.37 13.48 1.49
N ASP A 288 -17.41 14.81 1.61
CA ASP A 288 -17.40 15.72 0.46
C ASP A 288 -16.03 15.78 -0.21
N LYS A 289 -14.95 15.42 0.50
CA LYS A 289 -13.61 15.28 -0.11
C LYS A 289 -13.41 13.91 -0.74
N LEU A 290 -14.09 12.88 -0.23
CA LEU A 290 -13.98 11.51 -0.74
C LEU A 290 -14.67 11.34 -2.09
N ILE A 291 -15.69 12.15 -2.39
CA ILE A 291 -16.34 12.15 -3.70
C ILE A 291 -15.40 12.56 -4.84
N GLU A 292 -14.38 13.38 -4.57
CA GLU A 292 -13.33 13.72 -5.55
C GLU A 292 -12.62 12.46 -6.07
N PHE A 293 -12.51 11.43 -5.22
CA PHE A 293 -11.95 10.13 -5.56
C PHE A 293 -13.01 9.12 -6.04
N GLY A 294 -14.26 9.56 -6.26
CA GLY A 294 -15.37 8.69 -6.64
C GLY A 294 -15.89 7.80 -5.52
N ILE A 295 -15.70 8.20 -4.25
CA ILE A 295 -16.13 7.42 -3.08
C ILE A 295 -17.30 8.13 -2.40
N ASN A 296 -18.50 7.57 -2.54
CA ASN A 296 -19.65 7.97 -1.73
C ASN A 296 -19.60 7.27 -0.37
N VAL A 297 -20.07 7.95 0.66
CA VAL A 297 -20.11 7.44 2.04
C VAL A 297 -21.54 7.47 2.54
N TYR A 298 -22.02 6.35 3.06
CA TYR A 298 -23.35 6.20 3.63
C TYR A 298 -23.28 5.61 5.04
N GLY A 299 -24.32 5.84 5.84
CA GLY A 299 -24.43 5.30 7.20
C GLY A 299 -25.25 6.20 8.11
N LYS A 300 -25.47 5.75 9.35
CA LYS A 300 -26.18 6.54 10.35
C LYS A 300 -25.46 7.86 10.66
N GLY A 301 -26.22 8.95 10.55
CA GLY A 301 -25.72 10.31 10.78
C GLY A 301 -24.90 10.90 9.64
N ILE A 302 -24.88 10.25 8.47
CA ILE A 302 -24.37 10.86 7.23
C ILE A 302 -25.52 11.57 6.54
N GLU A 303 -25.37 12.87 6.31
CA GLU A 303 -26.36 13.68 5.60
C GLU A 303 -26.36 13.34 4.10
N PHE A 304 -27.54 13.34 3.49
CA PHE A 304 -27.70 13.19 2.04
C PHE A 304 -27.17 14.45 1.33
N ALA A 305 -26.38 14.26 0.28
CA ALA A 305 -25.91 15.33 -0.60
C ALA A 305 -26.44 15.14 -2.04
N ASN A 306 -26.39 16.20 -2.85
CA ASN A 306 -26.95 16.19 -4.21
C ASN A 306 -26.28 15.19 -5.17
N TYR A 307 -25.06 14.76 -4.86
CA TYR A 307 -24.30 13.78 -5.65
C TYR A 307 -24.52 12.34 -5.14
N ASP A 308 -25.30 12.15 -4.07
CA ASP A 308 -25.55 10.82 -3.50
C ASP A 308 -26.66 10.09 -4.24
N ASP A 309 -26.55 8.76 -4.24
CA ASP A 309 -27.55 7.87 -4.78
C ASP A 309 -28.63 7.61 -3.72
N GLU A 310 -29.88 7.95 -4.06
CA GLU A 310 -31.03 7.85 -3.15
C GLU A 310 -31.30 6.40 -2.70
N PHE A 311 -31.09 5.41 -3.56
CA PHE A 311 -31.28 4.01 -3.21
C PHE A 311 -30.27 3.58 -2.14
N PHE A 312 -28.99 3.90 -2.33
CA PHE A 312 -27.96 3.53 -1.35
C PHE A 312 -28.08 4.32 -0.05
N TYR A 313 -28.46 5.60 -0.12
CA TYR A 313 -28.75 6.39 1.06
C TYR A 313 -29.88 5.77 1.88
N ASN A 314 -31.03 5.50 1.26
CA ASN A 314 -32.18 4.92 1.96
C ASN A 314 -31.88 3.53 2.53
N LYS A 315 -31.05 2.74 1.85
CA LYS A 315 -30.60 1.43 2.31
C LYS A 315 -29.73 1.49 3.56
N TYR A 316 -28.80 2.46 3.65
CA TYR A 316 -27.75 2.46 4.68
C TYR A 316 -27.91 3.55 5.75
N LYS A 317 -28.83 4.51 5.61
CA LYS A 317 -29.00 5.66 6.54
C LYS A 317 -29.27 5.30 8.01
N ASN A 318 -29.72 4.08 8.29
CA ASN A 318 -29.98 3.61 9.66
C ASN A 318 -28.90 2.66 10.19
N GLU A 319 -27.93 2.29 9.35
CA GLU A 319 -26.89 1.36 9.74
C GLU A 319 -25.87 2.02 10.65
N ASN A 320 -25.52 1.37 11.76
CA ASN A 320 -24.49 1.87 12.65
C ASN A 320 -23.10 1.83 12.00
N ASP A 321 -22.92 1.12 10.89
CA ASP A 321 -21.67 1.11 10.11
C ASP A 321 -21.59 2.19 9.02
N LEU A 322 -20.36 2.48 8.55
CA LEU A 322 -20.19 3.26 7.31
C LEU A 322 -20.05 2.31 6.14
N PHE A 323 -20.69 2.66 5.03
CA PHE A 323 -20.62 1.96 3.76
C PHE A 323 -20.00 2.89 2.73
N PHE A 324 -18.96 2.40 2.06
CA PHE A 324 -18.26 3.10 1.01
C PHE A 324 -18.67 2.52 -0.33
N ILE A 325 -19.13 3.37 -1.23
CA ILE A 325 -19.44 2.99 -2.60
C ILE A 325 -18.43 3.68 -3.50
N TYR A 326 -17.59 2.87 -4.15
CA TYR A 326 -16.58 3.36 -5.07
C TYR A 326 -17.08 3.24 -6.51
N GLN A 327 -17.01 4.35 -7.22
CA GLN A 327 -17.20 4.44 -8.65
C GLN A 327 -15.97 5.12 -9.26
N SER A 328 -15.30 4.44 -10.19
CA SER A 328 -14.13 5.03 -10.86
C SER A 328 -14.52 6.34 -11.54
N ASN A 329 -13.77 7.39 -11.25
CA ASN A 329 -13.88 8.70 -11.90
C ASN A 329 -12.93 8.83 -13.11
N ASN A 330 -12.19 7.76 -13.48
CA ASN A 330 -11.16 7.72 -14.52
C ASN A 330 -9.96 8.67 -14.32
N ARG A 331 -9.93 9.41 -13.20
CA ARG A 331 -8.83 10.30 -12.79
C ARG A 331 -7.75 9.57 -12.02
N VAL A 332 -8.05 8.35 -11.56
CA VAL A 332 -7.06 7.38 -11.06
C VAL A 332 -6.86 6.31 -12.13
N LYS A 333 -5.73 6.42 -12.84
CA LYS A 333 -5.31 5.48 -13.88
C LYS A 333 -4.54 4.33 -13.24
N ARG A 334 -5.27 3.36 -12.69
CA ARG A 334 -4.65 2.21 -12.00
C ARG A 334 -4.78 0.92 -12.82
N TYR A 335 -3.70 0.15 -12.83
CA TYR A 335 -3.53 -1.05 -13.67
C TYR A 335 -3.53 -2.37 -12.87
N ILE A 336 -4.33 -2.51 -11.80
CA ILE A 336 -4.63 -3.89 -11.37
C ILE A 336 -5.40 -4.52 -12.53
N LYS A 337 -4.74 -5.44 -13.25
CA LYS A 337 -5.31 -6.08 -14.45
C LYS A 337 -6.67 -6.64 -14.07
N ARG A 338 -7.69 -6.49 -14.93
CA ARG A 338 -9.04 -7.05 -14.64
C ARG A 338 -9.01 -8.55 -14.27
N GLY A 339 -8.04 -9.29 -14.79
CA GLY A 339 -7.81 -10.71 -14.47
C GLY A 339 -7.04 -10.99 -13.17
N ASP A 340 -6.54 -9.97 -12.47
CA ASP A 340 -5.82 -10.14 -11.22
C ASP A 340 -6.72 -10.80 -10.16
N PRO A 341 -6.28 -11.88 -9.49
CA PRO A 341 -7.04 -12.54 -8.43
C PRO A 341 -7.56 -11.58 -7.35
N MET A 342 -6.89 -10.45 -7.13
CA MET A 342 -7.27 -9.40 -6.19
C MET A 342 -8.62 -8.73 -6.52
N ASN A 343 -9.03 -8.67 -7.79
CA ASN A 343 -10.34 -8.14 -8.19
C ASN A 343 -11.49 -9.06 -7.79
N ARG A 344 -11.22 -10.34 -7.45
CA ARG A 344 -12.21 -11.33 -7.04
C ARG A 344 -12.38 -11.45 -5.52
N LEU A 345 -11.77 -10.54 -4.73
CA LEU A 345 -11.84 -10.56 -3.26
C LEU A 345 -13.27 -10.30 -2.75
N ASN A 346 -14.06 -11.38 -2.72
CA ASN A 346 -15.34 -11.48 -2.06
C ASN A 346 -15.10 -11.95 -0.61
N THR A 347 -15.36 -11.07 0.36
CA THR A 347 -15.07 -11.25 1.78
C THR A 347 -15.84 -12.41 2.42
N LYS A 348 -16.98 -12.83 1.84
CA LYS A 348 -17.80 -13.93 2.37
C LYS A 348 -17.15 -15.31 2.27
N SER A 349 -16.18 -15.50 1.37
CA SER A 349 -15.47 -16.76 1.15
C SER A 349 -14.01 -16.71 1.62
N ASN A 350 -13.57 -15.62 2.24
CA ASN A 350 -12.22 -15.49 2.75
C ASN A 350 -12.05 -16.32 4.04
N LYS A 351 -11.80 -17.63 3.88
CA LYS A 351 -11.18 -18.48 4.91
C LYS A 351 -9.80 -17.94 5.38
N PHE A 352 -9.26 -16.94 4.70
CA PHE A 352 -7.96 -16.31 4.93
C PHE A 352 -7.94 -15.27 6.07
N ILE A 353 -9.09 -14.92 6.66
CA ILE A 353 -9.18 -14.07 7.87
C ILE A 353 -9.20 -14.95 9.15
N LEU A 354 -9.43 -16.26 9.01
CA LEU A 354 -9.62 -17.20 10.12
C LEU A 354 -8.32 -17.81 10.68
N GLN A 355 -7.14 -17.33 10.28
CA GLN A 355 -5.89 -17.82 10.85
C GLN A 355 -5.51 -16.96 12.04
N LYS A 356 -5.29 -17.66 13.18
CA LYS A 356 -4.94 -17.12 14.49
C LYS A 356 -4.13 -15.83 14.37
N SER A 357 -4.68 -14.79 14.97
CA SER A 357 -4.00 -13.54 15.24
C SER A 357 -2.58 -13.82 15.74
N LEU A 358 -1.58 -13.06 15.28
CA LEU A 358 -0.25 -12.98 15.92
C LEU A 358 -0.32 -12.56 17.41
N PHE A 359 -1.52 -12.23 17.91
CA PHE A 359 -1.83 -11.78 19.25
C PHE A 359 -2.94 -12.61 19.92
N GLU A 360 -3.18 -13.86 19.47
CA GLU A 360 -3.95 -14.84 20.24
C GLU A 360 -3.09 -15.60 21.25
#